data_AF-A0A2G3A625-F1
#
_entry.id   AF-A0A2G3A625-F1
#
_cell.length_a   1.000
_cell.length_b   1.000
_cell.length_c   1.000
_cell.angle_alpha   90.00
_cell.angle_beta   90.00
_cell.angle_gamma   90.00
#
_symmetry.space_group_name_H-M   'P 1'
#
loop_
_entity.id
_entity.type
_entity.pdbx_description
1 polymer ?
#
loop_
_entity_poly.entity_id
_entity_poly.type
_entity_poly.pdbx_seq_one_letter_code
_entity_poly.pdbx_strand_id
1 'polypeptide(L)'
;MLLKVPNMATNSHDANPKVISKNFRRLLEISERKTFAGPHKNVRDHVITSTRALKQRDFLETFDVIKSLDMWRLLKNKDSVLETLTSKIKEEALRTYLFPYFLLAIL
;
A
#
# COMPACT_ATOMS: atom_id res chain seq x y z
N MET A 1 -3.03 -2.79 3.31
CA MET A 1 -2.01 -1.94 2.65
C MET A 1 -1.03 -1.37 3.67
N LEU A 2 -1.45 -0.40 4.51
CA LEU A 2 -0.58 0.35 5.43
C LEU A 2 0.27 -0.52 6.36
N LEU A 3 -0.26 -1.63 6.89
CA LEU A 3 0.54 -2.55 7.72
C LEU A 3 1.39 -3.52 6.89
N LYS A 4 0.94 -3.87 5.69
CA LYS A 4 1.53 -4.95 4.90
C LYS A 4 2.79 -4.49 4.17
N VAL A 5 2.76 -3.32 3.55
CA VAL A 5 3.88 -2.79 2.73
C VAL A 5 5.15 -2.56 3.56
N PRO A 6 5.09 -1.88 4.72
CA PRO A 6 6.27 -1.69 5.57
C PRO A 6 6.82 -3.02 6.08
N ASN A 7 5.95 -3.93 6.53
CA ASN A 7 6.35 -5.27 6.96
C ASN A 7 7.01 -6.09 5.83
N MET A 8 6.63 -5.88 4.57
CA MET A 8 7.31 -6.51 3.43
C MET A 8 8.70 -5.89 3.19
N ALA A 9 8.86 -4.58 3.40
CA ALA A 9 10.14 -3.91 3.29
C ALA A 9 11.12 -4.33 4.40
N THR A 10 10.66 -4.39 5.65
CA THR A 10 11.50 -4.79 6.81
C THR A 10 11.97 -6.24 6.72
N ASN A 11 11.09 -7.17 6.36
CA ASN A 11 11.41 -8.60 6.30
C ASN A 11 11.88 -9.04 4.91
N SER A 12 12.38 -8.11 4.07
CA SER A 12 12.77 -8.42 2.69
C SER A 12 13.94 -9.39 2.59
N HIS A 13 14.79 -9.44 3.62
CA HIS A 13 15.95 -10.33 3.72
C HIS A 13 15.68 -11.61 4.54
N ASP A 14 14.50 -11.75 5.15
CA ASP A 14 14.17 -12.92 5.95
C ASP A 14 13.75 -14.09 5.08
N ALA A 15 14.26 -15.29 5.39
CA ALA A 15 13.86 -16.52 4.72
C ALA A 15 12.37 -16.88 4.97
N ASN A 16 11.79 -16.43 6.10
CA ASN A 16 10.40 -16.69 6.49
C ASN A 16 9.68 -15.39 6.92
N PRO A 17 9.34 -14.50 5.98
CA PRO A 17 8.80 -13.20 6.31
C PRO A 17 7.39 -13.30 6.89
N LYS A 18 7.19 -12.71 8.08
CA LYS A 18 5.92 -12.73 8.81
C LYS A 18 4.76 -12.29 7.94
N VAL A 19 3.72 -13.12 7.85
CA VAL A 19 2.54 -12.87 7.02
C VAL A 19 1.43 -12.26 7.86
N ILE A 20 1.20 -10.95 7.75
CA ILE A 20 0.09 -10.29 8.47
C ILE A 20 -1.28 -10.82 7.99
N SER A 21 -1.51 -10.83 6.69
CA SER A 21 -2.73 -11.40 6.08
C SER A 21 -2.36 -12.24 4.86
N LYS A 22 -2.84 -13.50 4.85
CA LYS A 22 -2.65 -14.47 3.75
C LYS A 22 -3.49 -14.10 2.54
N ASN A 23 -4.77 -13.77 2.74
CA ASN A 23 -5.68 -13.40 1.65
C ASN A 23 -5.18 -12.15 0.91
N PHE A 24 -4.80 -11.10 1.66
CA PHE A 24 -4.28 -9.88 1.06
C PHE A 24 -3.00 -10.12 0.25
N ARG A 25 -2.09 -10.97 0.74
CA ARG A 25 -0.87 -11.35 0.00
C ARG A 25 -1.23 -12.03 -1.33
N ARG A 26 -2.12 -13.02 -1.29
CA ARG A 26 -2.57 -13.76 -2.48
C ARG A 26 -3.20 -12.82 -3.52
N LEU A 27 -4.05 -11.89 -3.10
CA LEU A 27 -4.65 -10.90 -4.01
C LEU A 27 -3.60 -10.00 -4.67
N LEU A 28 -2.59 -9.57 -3.91
CA LEU A 28 -1.49 -8.77 -4.43
C LEU A 28 -0.65 -9.57 -5.45
N GLU A 29 -0.26 -10.80 -5.13
CA GLU A 29 0.51 -11.67 -6.04
C GLU A 29 -0.25 -11.96 -7.35
N ILE A 30 -1.56 -12.23 -7.26
CA ILE A 30 -2.41 -12.41 -8.45
C ILE A 30 -2.40 -11.14 -9.30
N SER A 31 -2.46 -9.96 -8.68
CA SER A 31 -2.46 -8.68 -9.39
C SER A 31 -1.12 -8.35 -10.04
N GLU A 32 -0.01 -8.78 -9.44
CA GLU A 32 1.35 -8.54 -9.96
C GLU A 32 1.64 -9.42 -11.18
N ARG A 33 1.02 -10.61 -11.27
CA ARG A 33 1.14 -11.52 -12.43
C ARG A 33 0.31 -11.09 -13.64
N LYS A 34 -0.62 -10.13 -13.48
CA LYS A 34 -1.44 -9.65 -14.59
C LYS A 34 -0.62 -8.68 -15.45
N THR A 35 -0.37 -9.06 -16.71
CA THR A 35 0.33 -8.25 -17.72
C THR A 35 -0.45 -6.99 -18.10
N PHE A 36 -1.79 -7.06 -18.05
CA PHE A 36 -2.67 -5.92 -18.30
C PHE A 36 -3.49 -5.60 -17.05
N ALA A 37 -3.30 -4.41 -16.51
CA ALA A 37 -4.15 -3.85 -15.47
C ALA A 37 -5.17 -2.92 -16.13
N GLY A 38 -6.42 -3.39 -16.25
CA GLY A 38 -7.52 -2.52 -16.66
C GLY A 38 -7.83 -1.46 -15.59
N PRO A 39 -8.60 -0.40 -15.93
CA PRO A 39 -9.00 0.62 -14.97
C PRO A 39 -9.74 0.00 -13.77
N HIS A 40 -9.46 0.51 -12.58
CA HIS A 40 -9.97 -0.01 -11.31
C HIS A 40 -11.50 0.15 -11.23
N LYS A 41 -12.24 -0.97 -11.23
CA LYS A 41 -13.71 -0.98 -11.23
C LYS A 41 -14.32 -1.17 -9.84
N ASN A 42 -13.55 -1.76 -8.91
CA ASN A 42 -14.02 -2.12 -7.57
C ASN A 42 -13.09 -1.55 -6.50
N VAL A 43 -13.61 -1.36 -5.28
CA VAL A 43 -12.86 -0.91 -4.09
C VAL A 43 -11.62 -1.79 -3.86
N ARG A 44 -11.75 -3.10 -4.08
CA ARG A 44 -10.61 -4.03 -3.99
C ARG A 44 -9.49 -3.68 -4.95
N ASP A 45 -9.82 -3.37 -6.21
CA ASP A 45 -8.84 -3.06 -7.24
C ASP A 45 -8.14 -1.72 -6.95
N HIS A 46 -8.85 -0.74 -6.40
CA HIS A 46 -8.27 0.50 -5.92
C HIS A 46 -7.25 0.24 -4.81
N VAL A 47 -7.59 -0.57 -3.81
CA VAL A 47 -6.67 -0.89 -2.70
C VAL A 47 -5.44 -1.64 -3.20
N ILE A 48 -5.59 -2.58 -4.12
CA ILE A 48 -4.47 -3.35 -4.68
C ILE A 48 -3.57 -2.44 -5.56
N THR A 49 -4.15 -1.57 -6.37
CA THR A 49 -3.40 -0.59 -7.19
C THR A 49 -2.64 0.38 -6.30
N SER A 50 -3.30 0.95 -5.29
CA SER A 50 -2.68 1.81 -4.27
C SER A 50 -1.53 1.10 -3.55
N THR A 51 -1.68 -0.20 -3.27
CA THR A 51 -0.63 -0.99 -2.63
C THR A 51 0.60 -1.16 -3.54
N ARG A 52 0.42 -1.27 -4.86
CA ARG A 52 1.52 -1.34 -5.82
C ARG A 52 2.26 0.00 -5.91
N ALA A 53 1.53 1.11 -6.02
CA ALA A 53 2.10 2.45 -5.99
C ALA A 53 2.91 2.69 -4.71
N LEU A 54 2.35 2.33 -3.54
CA LEU A 54 3.03 2.49 -2.26
C LEU A 54 4.30 1.62 -2.14
N LYS A 55 4.30 0.40 -2.70
CA LYS A 55 5.51 -0.44 -2.80
C LYS A 55 6.60 0.20 -3.65
N GLN A 56 6.22 0.95 -4.67
CA GLN A 56 7.14 1.71 -5.54
C GLN A 56 7.56 3.05 -4.93
N ARG A 57 7.10 3.37 -3.71
CA ARG A 57 7.32 4.65 -3.01
C ARG A 57 6.61 5.84 -3.67
N ASP A 58 5.68 5.59 -4.58
CA ASP A 58 4.82 6.63 -5.15
C ASP A 58 3.61 6.86 -4.23
N PHE A 59 3.79 7.81 -3.30
CA PHE A 59 2.73 8.18 -2.36
C PHE A 59 1.67 9.08 -3.01
N LEU A 60 1.99 9.78 -4.10
CA LEU A 60 1.05 10.66 -4.80
C LEU A 60 0.02 9.82 -5.54
N GLU A 61 0.48 8.84 -6.33
CA GLU A 61 -0.41 7.90 -7.01
C GLU A 61 -1.24 7.08 -6.00
N THR A 62 -0.62 6.68 -4.89
CA THR A 62 -1.34 6.00 -3.80
C THR A 62 -2.50 6.85 -3.27
N PHE A 63 -2.27 8.16 -3.08
CA PHE A 63 -3.29 9.07 -2.58
C PHE A 63 -4.39 9.30 -3.62
N ASP A 64 -4.04 9.50 -4.89
CA ASP A 64 -5.00 9.75 -5.96
C ASP A 64 -5.95 8.56 -6.15
N VAL A 65 -5.43 7.35 -6.15
CA VAL A 65 -6.24 6.12 -6.25
C VAL A 65 -7.12 5.92 -5.01
N ILE A 66 -6.66 6.30 -3.83
CA ILE A 66 -7.50 6.22 -2.62
C ILE A 66 -8.59 7.28 -2.67
N LYS A 67 -8.27 8.51 -3.08
CA LYS A 67 -9.22 9.62 -3.16
C LYS A 67 -10.30 9.39 -4.23
N SER A 68 -10.00 8.64 -5.29
CA SER A 68 -10.96 8.32 -6.35
C SER A 68 -12.06 7.33 -5.94
N LEU A 69 -12.00 6.74 -4.74
CA LEU A 69 -13.02 5.81 -4.26
C LEU A 69 -14.38 6.49 -4.07
N ASP A 70 -15.41 5.99 -4.75
CA ASP A 70 -16.78 6.53 -4.63
C ASP A 70 -17.38 6.40 -3.22
N MET A 71 -16.84 5.50 -2.39
CA MET A 71 -17.33 5.26 -1.02
C MET A 71 -17.17 6.49 -0.10
N TRP A 72 -16.29 7.44 -0.42
CA TRP A 72 -16.13 8.66 0.37
C TRP A 72 -17.41 9.50 0.44
N ARG A 73 -18.32 9.35 -0.54
CA ARG A 73 -19.63 10.02 -0.54
C ARG A 73 -20.53 9.56 0.60
N LEU A 74 -20.28 8.37 1.17
CA LEU A 74 -21.06 7.80 2.26
C LEU A 74 -20.65 8.35 3.64
N LEU A 75 -19.46 8.97 3.74
CA LEU A 75 -18.95 9.53 4.99
C LEU A 75 -19.25 11.03 5.08
N LYS A 76 -19.86 11.45 6.19
CA LYS A 76 -20.07 12.87 6.50
C LYS A 76 -18.77 13.59 6.87
N ASN A 77 -17.82 12.89 7.47
CA ASN A 77 -16.52 13.40 7.93
C ASN A 77 -15.37 13.03 6.99
N LYS A 78 -15.64 12.97 5.67
CA LYS A 78 -14.68 12.48 4.67
C LYS A 78 -13.33 13.22 4.71
N ASP A 79 -13.34 14.53 4.91
CA ASP A 79 -12.13 15.36 4.76
C ASP A 79 -11.14 15.11 5.90
N SER A 80 -11.63 15.01 7.14
CA SER A 80 -10.82 14.68 8.32
C SER A 80 -10.23 13.25 8.24
N VAL A 81 -11.01 12.30 7.73
CA VAL A 81 -10.53 10.92 7.53
C VAL A 81 -9.48 10.87 6.42
N LEU A 82 -9.70 11.57 5.30
CA LEU A 82 -8.73 11.66 4.21
C LEU A 82 -7.44 12.33 4.64
N GLU A 83 -7.49 13.38 5.45
CA GLU A 83 -6.31 14.03 6.02
C GLU A 83 -5.51 13.06 6.90
N THR A 84 -6.18 12.38 7.83
CA THR A 84 -5.55 11.38 8.71
C THR A 84 -4.92 10.24 7.90
N LEU A 85 -5.63 9.76 6.88
CA LEU A 85 -5.16 8.71 6.00
C LEU A 85 -3.95 9.15 5.17
N THR A 86 -3.95 10.40 4.69
CA THR A 86 -2.83 10.99 3.96
C THR A 86 -1.58 11.03 4.82
N SER A 87 -1.71 11.48 6.07
CA SER A 87 -0.60 11.50 7.02
C SER A 87 -0.02 10.10 7.23
N LYS A 88 -0.88 9.10 7.44
CA LYS A 88 -0.45 7.70 7.60
C LYS A 88 0.20 7.12 6.35
N ILE A 89 -0.30 7.43 5.15
CA ILE A 89 0.32 6.98 3.90
C ILE A 89 1.74 7.56 3.76
N LYS A 90 1.92 8.84 4.09
CA LYS A 90 3.24 9.48 4.06
C LYS A 90 4.21 8.82 5.05
N GLU A 91 3.77 8.58 6.29
CA GLU A 91 4.57 7.87 7.30
C GLU A 91 5.00 6.49 6.82
N GLU A 92 4.08 5.71 6.25
CA GLU A 92 4.37 4.34 5.80
C GLU A 92 5.20 4.30 4.50
N ALA A 93 5.02 5.27 3.60
CA ALA A 93 5.87 5.42 2.42
C ALA A 93 7.32 5.70 2.83
N LEU A 94 7.52 6.58 3.81
CA LEU A 94 8.85 6.88 4.35
C LEU A 94 9.48 5.65 5.03
N ARG A 95 8.71 4.92 5.84
CA ARG A 95 9.19 3.65 6.45
C ARG A 95 9.60 2.63 5.40
N THR A 96 8.78 2.47 4.37
CA THR A 96 9.06 1.58 3.23
C THR A 96 10.31 2.01 2.46
N TYR A 97 10.57 3.31 2.36
CA TYR A 97 11.79 3.85 1.79
C TYR A 97 13.01 3.56 2.66
N LEU A 98 12.94 3.85 3.97
CA LEU A 98 14.09 3.78 4.89
C LEU A 98 14.50 2.37 5.29
N PHE A 99 13.55 1.44 5.49
CA PHE A 99 13.85 0.11 6.04
C PHE A 99 14.90 -0.69 5.26
N PRO A 100 14.86 -0.75 3.91
CA PRO A 100 15.90 -1.44 3.15
C PRO A 100 17.30 -0.84 3.35
N TYR A 101 17.43 0.48 3.41
CA TYR A 101 18.74 1.14 3.57
C TYR A 101 19.28 1.03 4.99
N PHE A 102 18.41 1.10 6.00
CA PHE A 102 18.83 0.93 7.39
C PHE A 102 19.31 -0.49 7.67
N LEU A 103 18.66 -1.50 7.09
CA LEU A 103 19.11 -2.90 7.20
C LEU A 103 20.43 -3.15 6.47
N LEU A 104 20.62 -2.56 5.29
CA LEU A 104 21.87 -2.65 4.53
C LEU A 104 23.05 -1.96 5.22
N ALA A 105 22.82 -0.95 6.07
CA ALA A 105 23.87 -0.25 6.81
C ALA A 105 24.34 -0.95 8.09
N ILE A 106 23.62 -1.98 8.53
CA ILE A 106 23.91 -2.74 9.77
C ILE A 106 24.52 -4.12 9.46
N LEU A 107 24.45 -4.57 8.20
CA LEU A 107 25.13 -5.75 7.66
C LEU A 107 26.51 -5.39 7.12
#